data_AF-A0A562XFD9-F1
#
_entry.id   AF-A0A562XFD9-F1
#
_cell.length_a   1.000
_cell.length_b   1.000
_cell.length_c   1.000
_cell.angle_alpha   90.00
_cell.angle_beta   90.00
_cell.angle_gamma   90.00
#
_symmetry.space_group_name_H-M   'P 1'
#
loop_
_entity.id
_entity.type
_entity.pdbx_description
1 polymer ?
#
loop_
_entity_poly.entity_id
_entity_poly.type
_entity_poly.pdbx_seq_one_letter_code
_entity_poly.pdbx_strand_id
1 'polypeptide(L)'
;MTQEELDALMADGLEDEQSADIQSQSNLDESLDTQGDTQEIIEEESKDSEPLEEKSQKKEESFDENKNYRVTSTAAWPPPPPTDDHKMVKQLDDVTKDSEEKATQMFDKLESINNFFMDAENICNDAKELNDKNIEVFEKLTAKFPNVATFSDMLESNKELGNKFDDIISNLQMGQDEVMMTMDMMQYQDIHRQKIERVINVMRALSKYMNSLFEGKIEDEKRVGSAIHIEGDTTTENVVSNEDIEALIESLGKK
;
A
#
# COMPACT_ATOMS: atom_id res chain seq x y z
N MET A 1 -11.23 -28.83 -41.36
CA MET A 1 -11.33 -28.45 -39.94
C MET A 1 -12.42 -27.43 -39.81
N THR A 2 -13.54 -27.84 -39.21
CA THR A 2 -14.65 -26.94 -38.89
C THR A 2 -14.30 -26.15 -37.63
N GLN A 3 -14.93 -24.98 -37.42
CA GLN A 3 -14.70 -24.15 -36.23
C GLN A 3 -14.89 -24.93 -34.91
N GLU A 4 -15.79 -25.91 -34.94
CA GLU A 4 -16.12 -26.81 -33.82
C GLU A 4 -14.97 -27.75 -33.44
N GLU A 5 -14.14 -28.16 -34.40
CA GLU A 5 -12.94 -28.99 -34.13
C GLU A 5 -11.79 -28.15 -33.53
N LEU A 6 -11.77 -26.83 -33.76
CA LEU A 6 -10.80 -25.91 -33.15
C LEU A 6 -11.19 -25.51 -31.73
N ASP A 7 -12.49 -25.34 -31.45
CA ASP A 7 -12.99 -25.02 -30.10
C ASP A 7 -12.87 -26.23 -29.16
N ALA A 8 -13.09 -27.46 -29.65
CA ALA A 8 -12.87 -28.68 -28.86
C ALA A 8 -11.41 -28.84 -28.42
N LEU A 9 -10.45 -28.41 -29.25
CA LEU A 9 -9.02 -28.50 -28.97
C LEU A 9 -8.52 -27.41 -28.01
N MET A 10 -9.26 -26.30 -27.87
CA MET A 10 -9.01 -25.29 -26.83
C MET A 10 -9.71 -25.60 -25.50
N ALA A 11 -10.79 -26.38 -25.50
CA ALA A 11 -11.47 -26.82 -24.29
C ALA A 11 -10.71 -27.96 -23.56
N ASP A 12 -10.08 -28.88 -24.30
CA ASP A 12 -9.34 -30.04 -23.77
C ASP A 12 -7.98 -29.67 -23.11
N GLY A 13 -7.55 -28.41 -23.22
CA GLY A 13 -6.25 -27.94 -22.71
C GLY A 13 -6.29 -27.16 -21.39
N LEU A 14 -7.45 -27.00 -20.75
CA LEU A 14 -7.64 -26.09 -19.61
C LEU A 14 -8.26 -26.73 -18.35
N GLU A 15 -8.48 -28.05 -18.31
CA GLU A 15 -9.15 -28.70 -17.16
C GLU A 15 -8.25 -29.19 -16.02
N ASP A 16 -6.92 -29.04 -16.08
CA ASP A 16 -6.01 -29.72 -15.11
C ASP A 16 -5.38 -28.88 -13.98
N GLU A 17 -5.75 -27.60 -13.75
CA GLU A 17 -5.20 -26.86 -12.58
C GLU A 17 -6.19 -25.96 -11.84
N GLN A 18 -7.36 -26.50 -11.43
CA GLN A 18 -8.14 -25.86 -10.36
C GLN A 18 -9.17 -26.81 -9.72
N SER A 19 -8.72 -27.75 -8.90
CA SER A 19 -9.50 -28.26 -7.75
C SER A 19 -8.66 -29.16 -6.84
N ALA A 20 -8.24 -28.62 -5.70
CA ALA A 20 -8.03 -29.43 -4.50
C ALA A 20 -8.27 -28.54 -3.28
N ASP A 21 -9.43 -28.77 -2.68
CA ASP A 21 -9.98 -28.10 -1.52
C ASP A 21 -9.11 -28.17 -0.26
N ILE A 22 -9.34 -27.13 0.52
CA ILE A 22 -9.08 -26.97 1.95
C ILE A 22 -9.57 -28.20 2.73
N GLN A 23 -8.68 -28.84 3.48
CA GLN A 23 -9.06 -29.60 4.69
C GLN A 23 -8.24 -29.14 5.88
N SER A 24 -8.95 -28.55 6.83
CA SER A 24 -8.51 -28.25 8.19
C SER A 24 -8.21 -29.55 8.95
N GLN A 25 -7.00 -29.68 9.50
CA GLN A 25 -6.77 -30.46 10.71
C GLN A 25 -5.76 -29.74 11.61
N SER A 26 -6.28 -29.28 12.74
CA SER A 26 -5.54 -29.02 13.96
C SER A 26 -4.84 -30.31 14.45
N ASN A 27 -3.55 -30.24 14.76
CA ASN A 27 -2.98 -30.85 15.96
C ASN A 27 -1.57 -30.29 16.25
N LEU A 28 -1.37 -30.02 17.53
CA LEU A 28 -0.12 -29.60 18.16
C LEU A 28 0.89 -30.74 18.20
N ASP A 29 2.17 -30.44 17.95
CA ASP A 29 3.36 -31.06 18.58
C ASP A 29 4.57 -30.19 18.19
N GLU A 30 5.06 -29.29 19.03
CA GLU A 30 6.12 -29.52 20.01
C GLU A 30 7.34 -30.27 19.44
N SER A 31 8.29 -29.51 18.89
CA SER A 31 9.71 -29.84 19.08
C SER A 31 10.54 -28.56 19.01
N LEU A 32 10.91 -28.11 20.21
CA LEU A 32 12.14 -27.35 20.41
C LEU A 32 13.30 -28.07 19.71
N ASP A 33 14.14 -27.33 19.00
CA ASP A 33 15.56 -27.53 19.20
C ASP A 33 16.33 -26.22 19.11
N THR A 34 17.06 -26.01 20.20
CA THR A 34 17.82 -24.84 20.57
C THR A 34 19.27 -25.08 20.17
N GLN A 35 19.87 -24.14 19.46
CA GLN A 35 21.32 -23.88 19.38
C GLN A 35 21.42 -22.49 18.73
N GLY A 36 21.74 -21.40 19.42
CA GLY A 36 22.72 -21.24 20.48
C GLY A 36 23.90 -20.46 19.89
N ASP A 37 23.81 -19.14 19.86
CA ASP A 37 24.93 -18.33 20.34
C ASP A 37 24.49 -16.91 20.73
N THR A 38 24.78 -16.59 21.97
CA THR A 38 24.57 -15.35 22.69
C THR A 38 25.85 -14.54 22.60
N GLN A 39 25.76 -13.25 22.26
CA GLN A 39 26.71 -12.26 22.78
C GLN A 39 25.96 -10.95 23.07
N GLU A 40 25.56 -10.81 24.33
CA GLU A 40 25.42 -9.51 25.00
C GLU A 40 26.81 -8.87 25.13
N ILE A 41 26.86 -7.53 25.07
CA ILE A 41 27.52 -6.64 26.06
C ILE A 41 26.97 -5.21 25.85
N ILE A 42 26.03 -4.86 26.75
CA ILE A 42 26.04 -3.72 27.69
C ILE A 42 26.10 -2.26 27.18
N GLU A 43 24.97 -1.59 27.44
CA GLU A 43 24.63 -0.23 27.90
C GLU A 43 25.75 0.75 28.34
N GLU A 44 25.60 2.04 28.03
CA GLU A 44 25.09 3.07 28.99
C GLU A 44 25.17 4.51 28.43
N GLU A 45 24.03 5.23 28.54
CA GLU A 45 23.83 6.61 29.04
C GLU A 45 24.70 7.80 28.52
N SER A 46 24.22 9.05 28.31
CA SER A 46 23.10 9.81 28.89
C SER A 46 22.99 11.24 28.27
N LYS A 47 21.76 11.82 28.32
CA LYS A 47 21.34 13.22 28.62
C LYS A 47 21.91 14.39 27.79
N ASP A 48 21.27 15.55 27.59
CA ASP A 48 19.93 16.16 27.68
C ASP A 48 20.16 17.63 27.21
N SER A 49 19.10 18.39 26.95
CA SER A 49 18.99 19.87 26.90
C SER A 49 19.42 20.68 25.65
N GLU A 50 18.39 21.21 24.97
CA GLU A 50 18.35 22.51 24.25
C GLU A 50 18.54 23.70 25.23
N PRO A 51 18.51 25.02 24.85
CA PRO A 51 18.41 25.69 23.53
C PRO A 51 19.43 26.85 23.31
N LEU A 52 19.50 27.42 22.10
CA LEU A 52 19.42 28.87 21.77
C LEU A 52 20.02 29.20 20.37
N GLU A 53 19.20 29.91 19.57
CA GLU A 53 19.46 31.11 18.72
C GLU A 53 20.85 31.27 18.05
N GLU A 54 21.02 31.70 16.78
CA GLU A 54 20.27 32.66 15.98
C GLU A 54 20.81 32.62 14.52
N LYS A 55 19.90 32.86 13.55
CA LYS A 55 20.10 33.46 12.21
C LYS A 55 21.24 32.97 11.29
N SER A 56 20.87 32.52 10.09
CA SER A 56 21.06 33.35 8.88
C SER A 56 20.39 32.78 7.63
N GLN A 57 19.53 33.63 7.07
CA GLN A 57 19.35 33.89 5.64
C GLN A 57 18.87 32.76 4.71
N LYS A 58 17.61 32.92 4.31
CA LYS A 58 17.05 32.50 3.02
C LYS A 58 18.11 32.59 1.90
N LYS A 59 18.37 31.45 1.26
CA LYS A 59 18.48 31.41 -0.19
C LYS A 59 17.31 30.60 -0.70
N GLU A 60 16.42 31.32 -1.39
CA GLU A 60 15.49 30.76 -2.33
C GLU A 60 16.32 30.07 -3.43
N GLU A 61 16.48 28.77 -3.34
CA GLU A 61 16.78 27.95 -4.50
C GLU A 61 15.50 27.23 -4.88
N SER A 62 15.04 27.57 -6.08
CA SER A 62 13.88 27.02 -6.78
C SER A 62 13.81 25.51 -6.63
N PHE A 63 12.72 25.05 -6.01
CA PHE A 63 12.21 23.70 -6.15
C PHE A 63 11.94 23.46 -7.65
N ASP A 64 12.87 22.80 -8.31
CA ASP A 64 12.68 22.26 -9.66
C ASP A 64 12.18 20.82 -9.45
N GLU A 65 10.89 20.69 -9.11
CA GLU A 65 10.16 19.43 -9.25
C GLU A 65 10.37 18.96 -10.69
N ASN A 66 10.79 17.70 -10.86
CA ASN A 66 10.86 17.00 -12.15
C ASN A 66 12.16 17.15 -12.98
N LYS A 67 13.33 16.95 -12.38
CA LYS A 67 14.48 16.43 -13.13
C LYS A 67 14.62 14.92 -12.90
N ASN A 68 14.09 14.19 -13.88
CA ASN A 68 14.47 12.82 -14.20
C ASN A 68 15.90 12.52 -13.73
N TYR A 69 16.08 11.48 -12.91
CA TYR A 69 17.38 10.90 -12.58
C TYR A 69 18.08 10.49 -13.88
N ARG A 70 18.76 11.44 -14.51
CA ARG A 70 19.64 11.23 -15.65
C ARG A 70 20.97 11.77 -15.20
N VAL A 71 21.89 10.85 -14.94
CA VAL A 71 23.30 11.16 -14.73
C VAL A 71 23.77 11.90 -15.99
N THR A 72 23.90 13.22 -15.92
CA THR A 72 24.52 14.00 -16.99
C THR A 72 26.03 13.78 -16.89
N SER A 73 26.69 13.50 -18.01
CA SER A 73 28.14 13.20 -18.06
C SER A 73 29.03 14.36 -17.59
N THR A 74 28.45 15.52 -17.25
CA THR A 74 29.13 16.72 -16.75
C THR A 74 28.92 16.93 -15.24
N ALA A 75 28.10 16.12 -14.58
CA ALA A 75 27.89 16.20 -13.14
C ALA A 75 29.05 15.53 -12.37
N ALA A 76 29.44 16.13 -11.24
CA ALA A 76 30.52 15.63 -10.39
C ALA A 76 30.22 14.22 -9.87
N TRP A 77 31.20 13.33 -10.02
CA TRP A 77 31.18 11.95 -9.54
C TRP A 77 31.83 11.86 -8.15
N PRO A 78 31.33 11.03 -7.22
CA PRO A 78 30.15 10.16 -7.32
C PRO A 78 28.83 10.94 -7.18
N PRO A 79 27.72 10.43 -7.78
CA PRO A 79 26.41 11.03 -7.59
C PRO A 79 26.05 11.04 -6.09
N PRO A 80 25.28 12.04 -5.62
CA PRO A 80 24.85 12.09 -4.24
C PRO A 80 24.08 10.81 -3.87
N PRO A 81 24.23 10.31 -2.62
CA PRO A 81 23.54 9.11 -2.19
C PRO A 81 22.01 9.27 -2.36
N PRO A 82 21.28 8.20 -2.73
CA PRO A 82 19.83 8.29 -2.90
C PRO A 82 19.16 8.82 -1.63
N THR A 83 18.40 9.89 -1.75
CA THR A 83 17.55 10.37 -0.65
C THR A 83 16.46 9.35 -0.36
N ASP A 84 15.84 9.42 0.82
CA ASP A 84 14.82 8.44 1.25
C ASP A 84 13.65 8.33 0.27
N ASP A 85 13.31 9.41 -0.44
CA ASP A 85 12.29 9.44 -1.49
C ASP A 85 12.67 8.69 -2.78
N HIS A 86 13.95 8.33 -2.95
CA HIS A 86 14.41 7.52 -4.08
C HIS A 86 14.63 6.04 -3.69
N LYS A 87 14.36 5.68 -2.42
CA LYS A 87 14.45 4.30 -1.95
C LYS A 87 13.12 3.59 -2.18
N MET A 88 12.96 3.00 -3.36
CA MET A 88 11.75 2.30 -3.76
C MET A 88 11.28 1.22 -2.76
N VAL A 89 12.21 0.53 -2.09
CA VAL A 89 11.86 -0.46 -1.06
C VAL A 89 11.16 0.18 0.15
N LYS A 90 11.68 1.32 0.62
CA LYS A 90 11.08 2.07 1.74
C LYS A 90 9.69 2.58 1.37
N GLN A 91 9.53 3.11 0.15
CA GLN A 91 8.23 3.55 -0.35
C GLN A 91 7.20 2.42 -0.41
N LEU A 92 7.60 1.22 -0.84
CA LEU A 92 6.72 0.07 -0.86
C LEU A 92 6.35 -0.42 0.55
N ASP A 93 7.30 -0.39 1.49
CA ASP A 93 7.02 -0.66 2.91
C ASP A 93 6.03 0.38 3.49
N ASP A 94 6.23 1.68 3.22
CA ASP A 94 5.35 2.77 3.67
C ASP A 94 3.94 2.66 3.07
N VAL A 95 3.82 2.33 1.78
CA VAL A 95 2.53 2.09 1.11
C VAL A 95 1.81 0.88 1.73
N THR A 96 2.55 -0.16 2.10
CA THR A 96 1.96 -1.34 2.75
C THR A 96 1.37 -0.97 4.10
N LYS A 97 2.11 -0.22 4.90
CA LYS A 97 1.68 0.21 6.23
C LYS A 97 0.50 1.19 6.17
N ASP A 98 0.55 2.23 5.33
CA ASP A 98 -0.57 3.16 5.16
C ASP A 98 -1.82 2.41 4.65
N SER A 99 -1.64 1.46 3.75
CA SER A 99 -2.75 0.64 3.24
C SER A 99 -3.42 -0.16 4.35
N GLU A 100 -2.67 -0.83 5.23
CA GLU A 100 -3.21 -1.59 6.38
C GLU A 100 -3.95 -0.68 7.39
N GLU A 101 -3.39 0.48 7.71
CA GLU A 101 -4.04 1.44 8.61
C GLU A 101 -5.35 1.97 8.01
N LYS A 102 -5.34 2.32 6.71
CA LYS A 102 -6.55 2.75 6.00
C LYS A 102 -7.56 1.62 5.84
N ALA A 103 -7.09 0.39 5.70
CA ALA A 103 -7.94 -0.80 5.71
C ALA A 103 -8.75 -0.80 7.01
N THR A 104 -8.05 -0.87 8.13
CA THR A 104 -8.68 -0.96 9.44
C THR A 104 -9.72 0.14 9.65
N GLN A 105 -9.38 1.38 9.26
CA GLN A 105 -10.32 2.49 9.31
C GLN A 105 -11.56 2.29 8.41
N MET A 106 -11.40 1.78 7.19
CA MET A 106 -12.53 1.47 6.32
C MET A 106 -13.43 0.37 6.90
N PHE A 107 -12.86 -0.65 7.54
CA PHE A 107 -13.63 -1.70 8.23
C PHE A 107 -14.48 -1.09 9.35
N ASP A 108 -13.88 -0.28 10.22
CA ASP A 108 -14.60 0.40 11.30
C ASP A 108 -15.73 1.29 10.76
N LYS A 109 -15.50 1.97 9.62
CA LYS A 109 -16.53 2.79 8.96
C LYS A 109 -17.65 1.95 8.38
N LEU A 110 -17.34 0.83 7.71
CA LEU A 110 -18.35 -0.08 7.19
C LEU A 110 -19.18 -0.70 8.30
N GLU A 111 -18.57 -1.07 9.43
CA GLU A 111 -19.30 -1.58 10.60
C GLU A 111 -20.24 -0.52 11.17
N SER A 112 -19.75 0.72 11.29
CA SER A 112 -20.59 1.84 11.71
C SER A 112 -21.78 2.06 10.76
N ILE A 113 -21.56 1.99 9.45
CA ILE A 113 -22.63 2.14 8.44
C ILE A 113 -23.64 0.99 8.55
N ASN A 114 -23.17 -0.25 8.75
CA ASN A 114 -24.05 -1.40 8.92
C ASN A 114 -24.97 -1.23 10.14
N ASN A 115 -24.40 -0.79 11.27
CA ASN A 115 -25.16 -0.50 12.48
C ASN A 115 -26.19 0.61 12.24
N PHE A 116 -25.84 1.67 11.49
CA PHE A 116 -26.79 2.71 11.09
C PHE A 116 -27.97 2.17 10.26
N PHE A 117 -27.71 1.25 9.32
CA PHE A 117 -28.79 0.63 8.55
C PHE A 117 -29.68 -0.25 9.42
N MET A 118 -29.09 -1.03 10.33
CA MET A 118 -29.85 -1.88 11.27
C MET A 118 -30.73 -1.05 12.21
N ASP A 119 -30.18 0.04 12.77
CA ASP A 119 -30.94 0.96 13.61
C ASP A 119 -32.07 1.65 12.83
N ALA A 120 -31.79 2.12 11.61
CA ALA A 120 -32.78 2.72 10.74
C ALA A 120 -33.91 1.73 10.38
N GLU A 121 -33.57 0.47 10.12
CA GLU A 121 -34.54 -0.59 9.83
C GLU A 121 -35.45 -0.84 11.03
N ASN A 122 -34.89 -0.94 12.24
CA ASN A 122 -35.65 -1.10 13.47
C ASN A 122 -36.63 0.07 13.68
N ILE A 123 -36.17 1.31 13.52
CA ILE A 123 -37.03 2.51 13.61
C ILE A 123 -38.14 2.47 12.55
N CYS A 124 -37.83 2.02 11.34
CA CYS A 124 -38.80 1.90 10.25
C CYS A 124 -39.87 0.86 10.57
N ASN A 125 -39.47 -0.28 11.14
CA ASN A 125 -40.39 -1.34 11.60
C ASN A 125 -41.31 -0.86 12.72
N ASP A 126 -40.80 -0.13 13.71
CA ASP A 126 -41.62 0.47 14.77
C ASP A 126 -42.63 1.48 14.21
N ALA A 127 -42.21 2.32 13.26
CA ALA A 127 -43.08 3.28 12.59
C ALA A 127 -44.16 2.58 11.73
N LYS A 128 -43.81 1.47 11.09
CA LYS A 128 -44.74 0.63 10.33
C LYS A 128 -45.78 -0.01 11.25
N GLU A 129 -45.40 -0.54 12.41
CA GLU A 129 -46.36 -1.10 13.38
C GLU A 129 -47.36 -0.04 13.86
N LEU A 130 -46.91 1.20 14.08
CA LEU A 130 -47.79 2.32 14.41
C LEU A 130 -48.75 2.66 13.25
N ASN A 131 -48.25 2.61 12.01
CA ASN A 131 -49.07 2.82 10.82
C ASN A 131 -50.14 1.73 10.67
N ASP A 132 -49.81 0.47 10.95
CA ASP A 132 -50.77 -0.65 10.91
C ASP A 132 -51.90 -0.45 11.94
N LYS A 133 -51.57 0.02 13.15
CA LYS A 133 -52.58 0.42 14.15
C LYS A 133 -53.45 1.57 13.66
N ASN A 134 -52.87 2.56 12.98
CA ASN A 134 -53.65 3.66 12.39
C ASN A 134 -54.61 3.16 11.30
N ILE A 135 -54.16 2.23 10.44
CA ILE A 135 -55.01 1.58 9.43
C ILE A 135 -56.21 0.93 10.11
N GLU A 136 -56.02 0.12 11.16
CA GLU A 136 -57.13 -0.51 11.89
C GLU A 136 -58.13 0.50 12.46
N VAL A 137 -57.63 1.63 13.00
CA VAL A 137 -58.48 2.70 13.55
C VAL A 137 -59.31 3.34 12.44
N PHE A 138 -58.70 3.66 11.30
CA PHE A 138 -59.42 4.25 10.17
C PHE A 138 -60.38 3.28 9.48
N GLU A 139 -60.10 1.97 9.49
CA GLU A 139 -61.06 0.95 9.04
C GLU A 139 -62.31 0.93 9.93
N LYS A 140 -62.13 0.96 11.26
CA LYS A 140 -63.24 1.03 12.22
C LYS A 140 -64.03 2.33 12.07
N LEU A 141 -63.36 3.47 11.89
CA LEU A 141 -64.02 4.77 11.71
C LEU A 141 -64.81 4.83 10.39
N THR A 142 -64.23 4.35 9.29
CA THR A 142 -64.90 4.32 7.98
C THR A 142 -66.14 3.42 8.02
N ALA A 143 -66.07 2.28 8.72
CA ALA A 143 -67.22 1.39 8.90
C ALA A 143 -68.34 2.01 9.77
N LYS A 144 -67.99 2.80 10.79
CA LYS A 144 -68.96 3.45 11.69
C LYS A 144 -69.55 4.74 11.13
N PHE A 145 -68.79 5.47 10.31
CA PHE A 145 -69.16 6.76 9.75
C PHE A 145 -68.99 6.78 8.22
N PRO A 146 -69.80 6.00 7.48
CA PRO A 146 -69.63 5.84 6.02
C PRO A 146 -69.86 7.12 5.20
N ASN A 147 -70.49 8.14 5.78
CA ASN A 147 -70.74 9.42 5.11
C ASN A 147 -69.61 10.44 5.26
N VAL A 148 -68.50 10.07 5.92
CA VAL A 148 -67.35 10.95 6.12
C VAL A 148 -66.22 10.53 5.18
N ALA A 149 -66.12 11.20 4.03
CA ALA A 149 -65.15 10.89 2.99
C ALA A 149 -63.69 10.98 3.47
N THR A 150 -63.38 11.90 4.38
CA THR A 150 -62.02 12.10 4.89
C THR A 150 -61.44 10.88 5.59
N PHE A 151 -62.25 10.00 6.18
CA PHE A 151 -61.75 8.76 6.77
C PHE A 151 -61.33 7.72 5.73
N SER A 152 -62.04 7.67 4.60
CA SER A 152 -61.66 6.82 3.47
C SER A 152 -60.35 7.31 2.85
N ASP A 153 -60.22 8.62 2.63
CA ASP A 153 -59.02 9.21 2.04
C ASP A 153 -57.79 8.98 2.93
N MET A 154 -57.93 9.18 4.25
CA MET A 154 -56.84 8.94 5.21
C MET A 154 -56.51 7.45 5.35
N LEU A 155 -57.49 6.55 5.19
CA LEU A 155 -57.24 5.11 5.18
C LEU A 155 -56.40 4.70 3.96
N GLU A 156 -56.74 5.20 2.78
CA GLU A 156 -55.99 4.96 1.55
C GLU A 156 -54.57 5.52 1.66
N SER A 157 -54.43 6.75 2.18
CA SER A 157 -53.11 7.36 2.39
C SER A 157 -52.23 6.58 3.38
N ASN A 158 -52.79 6.03 4.47
CA ASN A 158 -52.01 5.18 5.38
C ASN A 158 -51.64 3.83 4.76
N LYS A 159 -52.46 3.28 3.85
CA LYS A 159 -52.10 2.06 3.09
C LYS A 159 -50.96 2.34 2.12
N GLU A 160 -50.99 3.46 1.41
CA GLU A 160 -49.85 3.90 0.59
C GLU A 160 -48.59 4.14 1.43
N LEU A 161 -48.73 4.72 2.63
CA LEU A 161 -47.61 4.91 3.55
C LEU A 161 -47.02 3.57 4.01
N GLY A 162 -47.85 2.54 4.21
CA GLY A 162 -47.40 1.18 4.50
C GLY A 162 -46.48 0.62 3.40
N ASN A 163 -46.89 0.75 2.14
CA ASN A 163 -46.06 0.33 1.00
C ASN A 163 -44.71 1.08 0.96
N LYS A 164 -44.71 2.39 1.27
CA LYS A 164 -43.46 3.16 1.33
C LYS A 164 -42.53 2.69 2.45
N PHE A 165 -43.07 2.24 3.58
CA PHE A 165 -42.25 1.62 4.63
C PHE A 165 -41.61 0.32 4.15
N ASP A 166 -42.36 -0.52 3.44
CA ASP A 166 -41.82 -1.75 2.84
C ASP A 166 -40.68 -1.46 1.85
N ASP A 167 -40.86 -0.45 0.99
CA ASP A 167 -39.81 -0.02 0.05
C ASP A 167 -38.57 0.50 0.80
N ILE A 168 -38.74 1.27 1.88
CA ILE A 168 -37.61 1.76 2.69
C ILE A 168 -36.90 0.60 3.38
N ILE A 169 -37.62 -0.31 4.02
CA ILE A 169 -37.04 -1.48 4.69
C ILE A 169 -36.26 -2.34 3.68
N SER A 170 -36.83 -2.59 2.50
CA SER A 170 -36.13 -3.32 1.45
C SER A 170 -34.83 -2.62 1.01
N ASN A 171 -34.85 -1.30 0.84
CA ASN A 171 -33.64 -0.53 0.50
C ASN A 171 -32.58 -0.57 1.62
N LEU A 172 -33.00 -0.55 2.88
CA LEU A 172 -32.08 -0.66 4.02
C LEU A 172 -31.43 -2.05 4.06
N GLN A 173 -32.19 -3.12 3.83
CA GLN A 173 -31.68 -4.49 3.75
C GLN A 173 -30.71 -4.67 2.59
N MET A 174 -31.04 -4.15 1.40
CA MET A 174 -30.10 -4.13 0.27
C MET A 174 -28.82 -3.35 0.59
N GLY A 175 -28.93 -2.25 1.35
CA GLY A 175 -27.78 -1.49 1.83
C GLY A 175 -26.88 -2.29 2.80
N GLN A 176 -27.48 -3.07 3.72
CA GLN A 176 -26.75 -3.97 4.61
C GLN A 176 -26.01 -5.06 3.84
N ASP A 177 -26.68 -5.67 2.85
CA ASP A 177 -26.08 -6.71 1.99
C ASP A 177 -24.86 -6.16 1.22
N GLU A 178 -24.97 -4.97 0.63
CA GLU A 178 -23.86 -4.31 -0.08
C GLU A 178 -22.69 -3.97 0.86
N VAL A 179 -22.97 -3.55 2.10
CA VAL A 179 -21.92 -3.33 3.11
C VAL A 179 -21.20 -4.63 3.45
N MET A 180 -21.94 -5.73 3.61
CA MET A 180 -21.37 -7.05 3.87
C MET A 180 -20.51 -7.53 2.69
N MET A 181 -21.00 -7.40 1.45
CA MET A 181 -20.22 -7.72 0.24
C MET A 181 -18.95 -6.87 0.13
N THR A 182 -19.02 -5.59 0.50
CA THR A 182 -17.87 -4.69 0.49
C THR A 182 -16.83 -5.10 1.54
N MET A 183 -17.27 -5.48 2.75
CA MET A 183 -16.37 -6.02 3.79
C MET A 183 -15.66 -7.29 3.32
N ASP A 184 -16.37 -8.18 2.63
CA ASP A 184 -15.77 -9.40 2.06
C ASP A 184 -14.76 -9.08 0.96
N MET A 185 -15.09 -8.13 0.07
CA MET A 185 -14.15 -7.66 -0.95
C MET A 185 -12.89 -7.03 -0.33
N MET A 186 -13.04 -6.34 0.79
CA MET A 186 -11.93 -5.69 1.48
C MET A 186 -10.93 -6.68 2.09
N GLN A 187 -11.35 -7.92 2.36
CA GLN A 187 -10.42 -8.99 2.73
C GLN A 187 -9.40 -9.30 1.61
N TYR A 188 -9.72 -8.99 0.34
CA TYR A 188 -8.77 -9.11 -0.78
C TYR A 188 -7.62 -8.09 -0.69
N GLN A 189 -7.66 -7.12 0.22
CA GLN A 189 -6.55 -6.19 0.47
C GLN A 189 -5.29 -6.90 0.95
N ASP A 190 -5.42 -8.00 1.70
CA ASP A 190 -4.26 -8.78 2.14
C ASP A 190 -3.46 -9.35 0.95
N ILE A 191 -4.12 -9.63 -0.18
CA ILE A 191 -3.44 -10.06 -1.41
C ILE A 191 -2.52 -8.96 -1.96
N HIS A 192 -2.92 -7.68 -1.84
CA HIS A 192 -2.09 -6.57 -2.29
C HIS A 192 -0.85 -6.41 -1.41
N ARG A 193 -0.99 -6.55 -0.09
CA ARG A 193 0.12 -6.60 0.86
C ARG A 193 1.11 -7.71 0.47
N GLN A 194 0.63 -8.94 0.28
CA GLN A 194 1.46 -10.07 -0.11
C GLN A 194 2.19 -9.85 -1.46
N LYS A 195 1.51 -9.25 -2.44
CA LYS A 195 2.13 -8.89 -3.73
C LYS A 195 3.26 -7.88 -3.55
N ILE A 196 3.07 -6.86 -2.70
CA ILE A 196 4.12 -5.88 -2.41
C ILE A 196 5.29 -6.53 -1.66
N GLU A 197 5.03 -7.36 -0.64
CA GLU A 197 6.08 -8.11 0.07
C GLU A 197 6.93 -8.96 -0.89
N ARG A 198 6.28 -9.64 -1.84
CA ARG A 198 6.99 -10.41 -2.88
C ARG A 198 7.88 -9.51 -3.74
N VAL A 199 7.39 -8.36 -4.18
CA VAL A 199 8.18 -7.39 -4.98
C VAL A 199 9.37 -6.87 -4.17
N ILE A 200 9.14 -6.52 -2.91
CA ILE A 200 10.20 -6.04 -2.01
C ILE A 200 11.30 -7.09 -1.84
N ASN A 201 10.92 -8.36 -1.64
CA ASN A 201 11.89 -9.46 -1.53
C ASN A 201 12.69 -9.67 -2.81
N VAL A 202 12.06 -9.58 -3.98
CA VAL A 202 12.74 -9.63 -5.28
C VAL A 202 13.70 -8.45 -5.44
N MET A 203 13.29 -7.23 -5.09
CA MET A 203 14.12 -6.03 -5.16
C MET A 203 15.35 -6.13 -4.24
N ARG A 204 15.17 -6.62 -3.00
CA ARG A 204 16.26 -6.85 -2.05
C ARG A 204 17.23 -7.94 -2.57
N ALA A 205 16.72 -9.01 -3.17
CA ALA A 205 17.54 -10.05 -3.78
C ALA A 205 18.32 -9.52 -5.00
N LEU A 206 17.70 -8.68 -5.83
CA LEU A 206 18.32 -8.09 -7.01
C LEU A 206 19.45 -7.12 -6.64
N SER A 207 19.28 -6.33 -5.57
CA SER A 207 20.36 -5.49 -5.01
C SER A 207 21.53 -6.33 -4.49
N LYS A 208 21.26 -7.42 -3.74
CA LYS A 208 22.31 -8.35 -3.28
C LYS A 208 23.04 -9.00 -4.46
N TYR A 209 22.30 -9.43 -5.48
CA TYR A 209 22.88 -10.02 -6.68
C TYR A 209 23.75 -9.03 -7.44
N MET A 210 23.32 -7.77 -7.60
CA MET A 210 24.14 -6.73 -8.21
C MET A 210 25.42 -6.46 -7.40
N ASN A 211 25.31 -6.32 -6.08
CA ASN A 211 26.48 -6.14 -5.22
C ASN A 211 27.45 -7.33 -5.35
N SER A 212 26.93 -8.56 -5.38
CA SER A 212 27.73 -9.78 -5.57
C SER A 212 28.35 -9.90 -6.96
N LEU A 213 27.70 -9.41 -8.02
CA LEU A 213 28.27 -9.35 -9.37
C LEU A 213 29.45 -8.37 -9.46
N PHE A 214 29.39 -7.26 -8.72
CA PHE A 214 30.46 -6.27 -8.67
C PHE A 214 31.56 -6.61 -7.66
N GLU A 215 31.30 -7.55 -6.75
CA GLU A 215 32.30 -8.08 -5.82
C GLU A 215 33.37 -8.87 -6.60
N GLY A 216 34.58 -8.31 -6.67
CA GLY A 216 35.70 -8.98 -7.33
C GLY A 216 36.40 -9.97 -6.41
N LYS A 217 37.16 -10.90 -7.00
CA LYS A 217 38.01 -11.84 -6.25
C LYS A 217 39.16 -11.18 -5.47
N ILE A 218 39.39 -9.89 -5.68
CA ILE A 218 40.51 -9.13 -5.16
C ILE A 218 39.92 -7.94 -4.38
N GLU A 219 40.37 -7.79 -3.13
CA GLU A 219 40.03 -6.63 -2.28
C GLU A 219 40.42 -5.33 -2.99
N ASP A 220 39.56 -4.30 -2.89
CA ASP A 220 39.75 -3.03 -3.59
C ASP A 220 41.09 -2.34 -3.26
N GLU A 221 41.63 -2.56 -2.07
CA GLU A 221 42.95 -2.08 -1.62
C GLU A 221 44.12 -2.69 -2.41
N LYS A 222 43.93 -3.89 -2.97
CA LYS A 222 44.92 -4.61 -3.80
C LYS A 222 44.68 -4.42 -5.29
N ARG A 223 43.63 -3.71 -5.69
CA ARG A 223 43.37 -3.40 -7.09
C ARG A 223 44.32 -2.32 -7.57
N VAL A 224 44.69 -2.40 -8.85
CA VAL A 224 45.47 -1.37 -9.51
C VAL A 224 44.65 -0.08 -9.49
N GLY A 225 45.25 1.02 -9.02
CA GLY A 225 44.56 2.31 -8.91
C GLY A 225 43.91 2.72 -10.23
N SER A 226 42.69 3.26 -10.15
CA SER A 226 41.95 3.73 -11.32
C SER A 226 42.78 4.75 -12.10
N ALA A 227 42.83 4.59 -13.42
CA ALA A 227 43.51 5.55 -14.28
C ALA A 227 42.80 6.91 -14.21
N ILE A 228 43.54 7.95 -13.82
CA ILE A 228 43.04 9.33 -13.69
C ILE A 228 43.04 10.04 -15.06
N HIS A 229 43.88 9.59 -15.99
CA HIS A 229 44.02 10.11 -17.34
C HIS A 229 44.05 8.97 -18.37
N ILE A 230 43.48 9.23 -19.55
CA ILE A 230 43.62 8.40 -20.74
C ILE A 230 44.23 9.20 -21.90
N GLU A 231 44.87 8.51 -22.86
CA GLU A 231 45.39 9.17 -24.06
C GLU A 231 44.27 9.90 -24.82
N GLY A 232 44.40 11.22 -24.98
CA GLY A 232 43.41 12.08 -25.61
C GLY A 232 42.67 13.03 -24.66
N ASP A 233 42.88 12.94 -23.34
CA ASP A 233 42.32 13.91 -22.38
C ASP A 233 42.94 15.30 -22.54
N THR A 234 42.08 16.30 -22.70
CA THR A 234 42.48 17.71 -22.84
C THR A 234 42.77 18.40 -21.52
N THR A 235 42.36 17.82 -20.39
CA THR A 235 42.48 18.41 -19.05
C THR A 235 43.69 17.85 -18.33
N THR A 236 44.89 18.26 -18.74
CA THR A 236 46.18 17.65 -18.36
C THR A 236 46.87 18.37 -17.18
N GLU A 237 46.09 19.02 -16.29
CA GLU A 237 46.63 19.93 -15.23
C GLU A 237 47.46 19.22 -14.14
N ASN A 238 47.27 17.92 -13.94
CA ASN A 238 48.02 17.12 -12.95
C ASN A 238 49.07 16.18 -13.57
N VAL A 239 49.35 16.32 -14.88
CA VAL A 239 50.38 15.52 -15.54
C VAL A 239 51.70 16.28 -15.47
N VAL A 240 52.71 15.63 -14.89
CA VAL A 240 54.06 16.17 -14.81
C VAL A 240 54.62 16.31 -16.23
N SER A 241 54.96 17.53 -16.63
CA SER A 241 55.53 17.78 -17.95
C SER A 241 56.98 17.28 -18.02
N ASN A 242 57.51 17.04 -19.23
CA ASN A 242 58.92 16.60 -19.38
C ASN A 242 59.92 17.60 -18.76
N GLU A 243 59.59 18.90 -18.72
CA GLU A 243 60.40 19.93 -18.07
C GLU A 243 60.37 19.79 -16.54
N ASP A 244 59.21 19.48 -15.95
CA ASP A 244 59.09 19.20 -14.52
C ASP A 244 59.86 17.92 -14.13
N ILE A 245 59.90 16.93 -15.03
CA ILE A 245 60.69 15.69 -14.86
C ILE A 245 62.19 16.01 -14.89
N GLU A 246 62.67 16.81 -15.84
CA GLU A 246 64.08 17.24 -15.92
C GLU A 246 64.49 18.07 -14.70
N ALA A 247 63.63 18.99 -14.25
CA ALA A 247 63.87 19.77 -13.02
C ALA A 247 63.96 18.87 -11.78
N LEU A 248 63.14 17.82 -11.69
CA LEU A 248 63.22 16.84 -10.61
C LEU A 248 64.53 16.04 -10.67
N ILE A 249 64.95 15.60 -11.86
CA ILE A 249 66.21 14.88 -12.08
C ILE A 249 67.41 15.73 -11.71
N GLU A 250 67.44 17.02 -12.08
CA GLU A 250 68.49 17.94 -11.66
C GLU A 250 68.53 18.16 -10.14
N SER A 251 67.36 18.24 -9.50
CA SER A 251 67.27 18.42 -8.05
C SER A 251 67.77 17.20 -7.26
N LEU A 252 67.57 15.99 -7.80
CA LEU A 252 68.02 14.71 -7.22
C LEU A 252 69.50 14.40 -7.54
N GLY A 253 70.03 14.92 -8.65
CA GLY A 253 71.44 14.79 -9.04
C GLY A 253 72.41 15.70 -8.26
N LYS A 254 71.90 16.64 -7.45
CA LYS A 254 72.70 17.55 -6.60
C LYS A 254 72.86 17.06 -5.15
N LYS A 255 72.97 15.75 -4.94
CA LYS A 255 73.37 15.17 -3.65
C LYS A 255 74.75 14.53 -3.72
#